data_AF-A0A7Y0N3Q4-F1
#
_entry.id   AF-A0A7Y0N3Q4-F1
#
_cell.length_a   1.000
_cell.length_b   1.000
_cell.length_c   1.000
_cell.angle_alpha   90.00
_cell.angle_beta   90.00
_cell.angle_gamma   90.00
#
_symmetry.space_group_name_H-M   'P 1'
#
loop_
_entity.id
_entity.type
_entity.pdbx_description
1 polymer ?
#
loop_
_entity_poly.entity_id
_entity_poly.type
_entity_poly.pdbx_seq_one_letter_code
_entity_poly.pdbx_strand_id
1 'polypeptide(L)'
;IVCIGINIHGVSIWHFSLALVLLGVGWNFMFIAATGLFSQSYEVKNRSKAQAFNEFFVFSCVTITALLSGWLESTVGWQNLNLYVLPFVLLVIVIFAMKTNNKTESQIA
;
A
#
# COMPACT_ATOMS: atom_id res chain seq x y z
N ILE A 1 -3.93 6.09 -6.59
CA ILE A 1 -4.40 6.68 -7.87
C ILE A 1 -4.18 8.19 -7.89
N VAL A 2 -4.72 8.95 -6.93
CA VAL A 2 -4.55 10.42 -6.87
C VAL A 2 -3.08 10.87 -6.90
N CYS A 3 -2.19 10.21 -6.14
CA CYS A 3 -0.75 10.50 -6.18
C CYS A 3 -0.09 10.28 -7.55
N ILE A 4 -0.59 9.31 -8.34
CA ILE A 4 -0.05 8.98 -9.67
C ILE A 4 -0.56 10.01 -10.70
N GLY A 5 -1.83 10.43 -10.58
CA GLY A 5 -2.39 11.49 -11.43
C GLY A 5 -1.72 12.85 -11.23
N ILE A 6 -1.31 13.15 -9.99
CA ILE A 6 -0.52 14.34 -9.65
C ILE A 6 0.89 14.22 -10.25
N ASN A 7 1.55 13.05 -10.12
CA ASN A 7 2.89 12.83 -10.66
C ASN A 7 2.99 12.88 -12.19
N ILE A 8 1.91 12.55 -12.90
CA ILE A 8 1.87 12.59 -14.37
C ILE A 8 1.70 14.02 -14.91
N HIS A 9 1.06 14.93 -14.17
CA HIS A 9 0.83 16.31 -14.61
C HIS A 9 2.06 17.22 -14.44
N GLY A 10 3.04 16.85 -13.61
CA GLY A 10 4.30 17.59 -13.50
C GLY A 10 5.26 17.05 -12.45
N VAL A 11 6.56 17.15 -12.74
CA VAL A 11 7.67 16.72 -11.87
C VAL A 11 8.11 17.82 -10.89
N SER A 12 7.18 18.69 -10.48
CA SER A 12 7.49 19.80 -9.57
C SER A 12 7.51 19.31 -8.11
N ILE A 13 8.35 19.92 -7.27
CA ILE A 13 8.49 19.58 -5.85
C ILE A 13 7.14 19.56 -5.11
N TRP A 14 6.21 20.43 -5.50
CA TRP A 14 4.86 20.51 -4.94
C TRP A 14 4.01 19.26 -5.22
N HIS A 15 4.13 18.70 -6.42
CA HIS A 15 3.43 17.48 -6.81
C HIS A 15 3.97 16.28 -6.02
N PHE A 16 5.29 16.23 -5.86
CA PHE A 16 5.96 15.19 -5.06
C PHE A 16 5.61 15.28 -3.57
N SER A 17 5.70 16.46 -2.95
CA SER A 17 5.36 16.63 -1.53
C SER A 17 3.89 16.33 -1.23
N LEU A 18 2.96 16.80 -2.07
CA LEU A 18 1.54 16.52 -1.89
C LEU A 18 1.25 15.02 -2.05
N ALA A 19 1.86 14.38 -3.05
CA ALA A 19 1.77 12.94 -3.24
C ALA A 19 2.34 12.15 -2.04
N LEU A 20 3.46 12.60 -1.45
CA LEU A 20 4.07 11.97 -0.27
C LEU A 20 3.18 12.09 0.97
N VAL A 21 2.59 13.26 1.21
CA VAL A 21 1.66 13.47 2.32
C VAL A 21 0.45 12.55 2.18
N LEU A 22 -0.17 12.53 1.00
CA LEU A 22 -1.36 11.73 0.73
C LEU A 22 -1.05 10.22 0.77
N LEU A 23 0.12 9.82 0.29
CA LEU A 23 0.62 8.45 0.42
C LEU A 23 0.83 8.06 1.88
N GLY A 24 1.43 8.95 2.68
CA GLY A 24 1.63 8.74 4.11
C GLY A 24 0.32 8.60 4.87
N VAL A 25 -0.70 9.41 4.54
CA VAL A 25 -2.05 9.27 5.09
C VAL A 25 -2.62 7.90 4.73
N GLY A 26 -2.64 7.54 3.45
CA GLY A 26 -3.15 6.23 2.99
C GLY A 26 -2.43 5.04 3.64
N TRP A 27 -1.10 5.14 3.81
CA TRP A 27 -0.29 4.12 4.47
C TRP A 27 -0.70 3.89 5.92
N ASN A 28 -0.92 4.97 6.70
CA ASN A 28 -1.35 4.85 8.09
C ASN A 28 -2.69 4.12 8.22
N PHE A 29 -3.69 4.50 7.41
CA PHE A 29 -4.99 3.84 7.42
C PHE A 29 -4.88 2.37 7.02
N MET A 30 -4.09 2.03 5.99
CA MET A 30 -3.86 0.66 5.57
C MET A 30 -3.20 -0.16 6.68
N PHE A 31 -2.18 0.40 7.34
CA PHE A 31 -1.46 -0.28 8.41
C PHE A 31 -2.37 -0.57 9.62
N ILE A 32 -3.18 0.41 10.05
CA ILE A 32 -4.13 0.25 11.15
C ILE A 32 -5.23 -0.77 10.80
N ALA A 33 -5.78 -0.72 9.59
CA ALA A 33 -6.81 -1.66 9.16
C ALA A 33 -6.27 -3.10 9.05
N ALA A 34 -5.07 -3.28 8.50
CA ALA A 34 -4.43 -4.58 8.35
C ALA A 34 -4.09 -5.21 9.70
N THR A 35 -3.46 -4.45 10.60
CA THR A 35 -3.12 -4.93 11.95
C THR A 35 -4.37 -5.20 12.79
N GLY A 36 -5.44 -4.40 12.62
CA GLY A 36 -6.74 -4.63 13.23
C GLY A 36 -7.40 -5.96 12.83
N LEU A 37 -7.49 -6.24 11.52
CA LEU A 37 -8.02 -7.53 11.04
C LEU A 37 -7.14 -8.72 11.47
N PHE A 38 -5.82 -8.54 11.43
CA PHE A 38 -4.86 -9.57 11.79
C PHE A 38 -4.94 -9.94 13.28
N SER A 39 -5.05 -8.94 14.16
CA SER A 39 -5.15 -9.13 15.61
C SER A 39 -6.46 -9.82 16.04
N GLN A 40 -7.57 -9.59 15.33
CA GLN A 40 -8.85 -10.29 15.58
C GLN A 40 -8.81 -11.78 15.25
N SER A 41 -7.91 -12.23 14.38
CA SER A 41 -7.85 -13.61 13.91
C SER A 41 -7.05 -14.56 14.84
N TYR A 42 -6.38 -14.01 15.87
CA TYR A 42 -5.56 -14.78 16.82
C TYR A 42 -6.10 -14.71 18.26
N GLU A 43 -5.90 -15.80 19.02
CA GLU A 43 -6.16 -15.83 20.47
C GLU A 43 -5.28 -14.83 21.22
N VAL A 44 -5.83 -14.20 22.27
CA VAL A 44 -5.20 -13.13 23.07
C VAL A 44 -3.78 -13.48 23.53
N LYS A 45 -3.55 -14.77 23.86
CA LYS A 45 -2.26 -15.30 24.32
C LYS A 45 -1.15 -15.24 23.25
N ASN A 46 -1.50 -15.33 21.97
CA ASN A 46 -0.55 -15.37 20.84
C ASN A 46 -0.49 -14.06 20.04
N ARG A 47 -1.42 -13.12 20.29
CA ARG A 47 -1.52 -11.83 19.56
C ARG A 47 -0.23 -11.02 19.58
N SER A 48 0.43 -10.88 20.74
CA SER A 48 1.65 -10.07 20.87
C SER A 48 2.80 -10.63 20.02
N LYS A 49 2.96 -11.95 19.98
CA LYS A 49 4.01 -12.61 19.18
C LYS A 49 3.72 -12.50 17.68
N ALA A 50 2.45 -12.66 17.28
CA ALA A 50 2.01 -12.51 15.89
C ALA A 50 2.14 -11.06 15.41
N GLN A 51 1.79 -10.08 16.24
CA GLN A 51 1.92 -8.65 15.94
C GLN A 51 3.39 -8.26 15.74
N ALA A 52 4.28 -8.66 16.66
CA ALA A 52 5.70 -8.38 16.53
C ALA A 52 6.31 -8.97 15.24
N PHE A 53 5.87 -10.17 14.84
CA PHE A 53 6.30 -10.77 13.59
C PHE A 53 5.78 -10.02 12.36
N ASN A 54 4.51 -9.57 12.39
CA ASN A 54 3.92 -8.78 11.32
C ASN A 54 4.68 -7.45 11.15
N GLU A 55 4.90 -6.73 12.25
CA GLU A 55 5.65 -5.47 12.25
C GLU A 55 7.08 -5.67 11.74
N PHE A 56 7.76 -6.73 12.19
CA PHE A 56 9.10 -7.07 11.70
C PHE A 56 9.13 -7.29 10.19
N PHE A 57 8.16 -8.01 9.63
CA PHE A 57 8.06 -8.25 8.19
C PHE A 57 7.79 -6.97 7.41
N VAL A 58 6.86 -6.14 7.89
CA VAL A 58 6.53 -4.86 7.25
C VAL A 58 7.76 -3.95 7.25
N PHE A 59 8.42 -3.77 8.39
CA PHE A 59 9.62 -2.92 8.48
C PHE A 59 10.80 -3.46 7.68
N SER A 60 10.99 -4.78 7.62
CA SER A 60 12.04 -5.39 6.79
C SER A 60 11.79 -5.14 5.31
N CYS A 61 10.55 -5.32 4.84
CA CYS A 61 10.19 -5.07 3.45
C CYS A 61 10.34 -3.58 3.08
N VAL A 62 9.91 -2.67 3.95
CA VAL A 62 10.10 -1.22 3.78
C VAL A 62 11.59 -0.87 3.71
N THR A 63 12.43 -1.46 4.56
CA THR A 63 13.88 -1.23 4.57
C THR A 63 14.53 -1.68 3.27
N ILE A 64 14.24 -2.89 2.79
CA ILE A 64 14.76 -3.41 1.52
C ILE A 64 14.30 -2.52 0.36
N THR A 65 13.03 -2.14 0.34
CA THR A 65 12.46 -1.27 -0.71
C THR A 65 13.12 0.11 -0.72
N ALA A 66 13.37 0.70 0.46
CA ALA A 66 14.05 1.99 0.60
C ALA A 66 15.51 1.93 0.13
N LEU A 67 16.22 0.83 0.41
CA LEU A 67 17.58 0.63 -0.11
C LEU A 67 17.60 0.47 -1.64
N LEU A 68 16.57 -0.17 -2.21
CA LEU A 68 16.45 -0.39 -3.65
C LEU A 68 15.95 0.85 -4.41
N SER A 69 15.32 1.82 -3.76
CA SER A 69 14.64 2.93 -4.45
C SER A 69 15.59 3.76 -5.31
N GLY A 70 16.81 4.02 -4.82
CA GLY A 70 17.81 4.79 -5.58
C GLY A 70 18.34 4.05 -6.81
N TRP A 71 18.59 2.74 -6.70
CA TRP A 71 19.01 1.92 -7.84
C TRP A 71 17.90 1.77 -8.88
N LEU A 72 16.67 1.60 -8.40
CA LEU A 72 15.48 1.47 -9.25
C LEU A 72 15.17 2.77 -10.00
N GLU A 73 15.26 3.92 -9.33
CA GLU A 73 15.09 5.23 -9.98
C GLU A 73 16.15 5.47 -11.06
N SER A 74 17.41 5.15 -10.77
CA SER A 74 18.52 5.32 -11.73
C SER A 74 18.38 4.43 -12.97
N THR A 75 17.85 3.21 -12.82
CA THR A 75 17.75 2.23 -13.91
C THR A 75 16.46 2.38 -14.73
N VAL A 76 15.32 2.58 -14.07
CA VAL A 76 13.99 2.55 -14.70
C VAL A 76 13.54 3.96 -15.10
N GLY A 77 13.97 4.99 -14.37
CA GLY A 77 13.55 6.37 -14.59
C GLY A 77 12.16 6.67 -14.01
N TRP A 78 11.95 7.93 -13.65
CA TRP A 78 10.77 8.41 -12.89
C TRP A 78 9.42 8.13 -13.56
N GLN A 79 9.32 8.31 -14.89
CA GLN A 79 8.06 8.11 -15.61
C GLN A 79 7.68 6.64 -15.72
N ASN A 80 8.64 5.77 -16.05
CA ASN A 80 8.36 4.33 -16.16
C ASN A 80 8.00 3.74 -14.79
N LEU A 81 8.63 4.20 -13.71
CA LEU A 81 8.29 3.81 -12.34
C LEU A 81 6.81 4.09 -12.01
N ASN A 82 6.34 5.31 -12.32
CA ASN A 82 4.93 5.67 -12.13
C ASN A 82 3.99 4.82 -13.01
N LEU A 83 4.40 4.51 -14.24
CA LEU A 83 3.61 3.69 -15.16
C LEU A 83 3.50 2.23 -14.68
N TYR A 84 4.55 1.65 -14.12
CA TYR A 84 4.53 0.28 -13.58
C TYR A 84 3.74 0.15 -12.28
N VAL A 85 3.73 1.19 -11.45
CA VAL A 85 2.96 1.20 -10.19
C VAL A 85 1.45 1.30 -10.47
N LEU A 86 1.04 1.98 -11.54
CA LEU A 86 -0.37 2.16 -11.91
C LEU A 86 -1.16 0.84 -12.05
N PRO A 87 -0.77 -0.14 -12.88
CA PRO A 87 -1.51 -1.39 -13.03
C PRO A 87 -1.56 -2.21 -11.74
N PHE A 88 -0.50 -2.16 -10.92
CA PHE A 88 -0.46 -2.87 -9.64
C PHE A 88 -1.51 -2.32 -8.67
N VAL A 89 -1.60 -0.98 -8.54
CA VAL A 89 -2.61 -0.33 -7.68
C VAL A 89 -4.02 -0.58 -8.19
N LEU A 90 -4.25 -0.54 -9.51
CA LEU A 90 -5.54 -0.85 -10.10
C LEU A 90 -5.97 -2.29 -9.82
N LEU A 91 -5.06 -3.25 -9.96
CA LEU A 91 -5.33 -4.66 -9.69
C LEU A 91 -5.78 -4.88 -8.24
N VAL A 92 -5.10 -4.26 -7.27
CA VAL A 92 -5.50 -4.36 -5.84
C VAL A 92 -6.92 -3.83 -5.62
N ILE A 93 -7.27 -2.70 -6.24
CA ILE A 93 -8.62 -2.12 -6.15
C ILE A 93 -9.66 -3.04 -6.78
N VAL A 94 -9.37 -3.61 -7.96
CA VAL A 94 -10.27 -4.54 -8.66
C VAL A 94 -10.50 -5.79 -7.81
N ILE A 95 -9.46 -6.38 -7.22
CA ILE A 95 -9.60 -7.53 -6.31
C ILE A 95 -10.48 -7.18 -5.12
N PHE A 96 -10.26 -6.02 -4.49
CA PHE A 96 -11.05 -5.62 -3.34
C PHE A 96 -12.51 -5.33 -3.70
N ALA A 97 -12.75 -4.69 -4.85
CA ALA A 97 -14.09 -4.44 -5.37
C ALA A 97 -14.85 -5.74 -5.68
N MET A 98 -14.20 -6.70 -6.35
CA MET A 98 -14.77 -8.03 -6.60
C MET A 98 -15.11 -8.76 -5.30
N LYS A 99 -14.22 -8.67 -4.29
CA LYS A 99 -14.45 -9.30 -2.98
C LYS A 99 -15.58 -8.65 -2.19
N THR A 100 -15.79 -7.34 -2.34
CA THR A 100 -16.92 -6.61 -1.75
C THR A 100 -18.24 -6.95 -2.45
N ASN A 101 -18.26 -7.10 -3.78
CA ASN A 101 -19.46 -7.50 -4.51
C ASN A 101 -19.93 -8.92 -4.12
N ASN A 102 -18.99 -9.88 -4.05
CA ASN A 102 -19.32 -11.26 -3.66
C ASN A 102 -19.84 -11.40 -2.22
N LYS A 103 -19.39 -10.52 -1.30
CA LYS A 103 -19.94 -10.47 0.07
C LYS A 103 -21.36 -9.90 0.12
N THR A 104 -21.70 -9.01 -0.81
CA THR A 104 -23.03 -8.39 -0.87
C THR A 104 -24.06 -9.41 -1.39
N GLU A 105 -23.71 -10.24 -2.38
CA GLU A 105 -24.59 -11.31 -2.87
C GLU A 105 -24.81 -12.43 -1.82
N SER A 106 -23.80 -12.78 -1.03
CA SER A 106 -23.91 -13.83 0.02
C SER A 106 -24.67 -13.43 1.28
N GLN A 107 -24.95 -12.13 1.51
CA GLN A 107 -25.71 -11.65 2.67
C GLN A 107 -27.19 -11.37 2.34
N ILE A 108 -27.56 -11.38 1.05
CA ILE A 108 -28.91 -11.09 0.57
C ILE A 108 -29.64 -12.37 0.11
N ALA A 109 -28.91 -13.48 -0.12
CA ALA A 109 -29.46 -14.82 -0.38
C ALA A 109 -29.66 -15.63 0.90
#